data_AF-A0A059EZ73-F1
#
_entry.id   AF-A0A059EZ73-F1
#
_cell.length_a   1.000
_cell.length_b   1.000
_cell.length_c   1.000
_cell.angle_alpha   90.00
_cell.angle_beta   90.00
_cell.angle_gamma   90.00
#
_symmetry.space_group_name_H-M   'P 1'
#
loop_
_entity.id
_entity.type
_entity.pdbx_description
1 polymer ?
#
loop_
_entity_poly.entity_id
_entity_poly.type
_entity_poly.pdbx_seq_one_letter_code
_entity_poly.pdbx_strand_id
1 'polypeptide(L)' 'MTKFINNESIIYSDGWRGYNQAKSNFKDHITVSHSLTFINTENNCHTNTIEGNWSSVKGKINRRFGSRL' A
#
# COMPACT_ATOMS: atom_id res chain seq x y z
N MET A 1 -11.64 -11.55 0.75
CA MET A 1 -10.38 -11.04 0.19
C MET A 1 -9.35 -12.14 -0.10
N THR A 2 -9.59 -13.39 0.31
CA THR A 2 -8.59 -14.48 0.34
C THR A 2 -8.65 -15.45 -0.86
N LYS A 3 -9.55 -15.25 -1.82
CA LYS A 3 -9.77 -16.22 -2.91
C LYS A 3 -8.53 -16.45 -3.81
N PHE A 4 -7.65 -15.46 -3.91
CA PHE A 4 -6.50 -15.47 -4.84
C PHE A 4 -5.16 -15.16 -4.17
N ILE A 5 -5.14 -14.95 -2.86
CA ILE A 5 -3.94 -14.56 -2.11
C ILE A 5 -3.75 -15.57 -1.01
N ASN A 6 -2.53 -16.09 -0.88
CA ASN A 6 -2.18 -17.03 0.18
C ASN A 6 -2.31 -16.33 1.54
N ASN A 7 -3.00 -16.95 2.50
CA ASN A 7 -3.17 -16.42 3.84
C ASN A 7 -1.83 -16.26 4.60
N GLU A 8 -0.80 -17.02 4.23
CA GLU A 8 0.55 -16.88 4.79
C GLU A 8 1.30 -15.64 4.27
N SER A 9 0.69 -14.85 3.37
CA SER A 9 1.30 -13.62 2.84
C SER A 9 1.39 -12.53 3.90
N ILE A 10 2.39 -11.67 3.75
CA ILE A 10 2.54 -10.42 4.52
C ILE A 10 2.04 -9.28 3.65
N ILE A 11 1.10 -8.50 4.17
CA ILE A 11 0.56 -7.33 3.48
C ILE A 11 1.34 -6.09 3.90
N TYR A 12 1.76 -5.30 2.91
CA TYR A 12 2.36 -3.98 3.11
C TYR A 12 1.41 -2.92 2.55
N SER A 13 1.00 -1.95 3.37
CA SER A 13 0.11 -0.87 2.91
C SER A 13 0.43 0.47 3.56
N ASP A 14 -0.17 1.53 3.02
CA ASP A 14 -0.31 2.78 3.77
C ASP A 14 -1.22 2.56 4.99
N GLY A 15 -1.13 3.46 5.97
CA GLY A 15 -1.91 3.41 7.21
C GLY A 15 -3.40 3.73 7.06
N TRP A 16 -4.00 3.58 5.88
CA TRP A 16 -5.42 3.88 5.69
C TRP A 16 -6.31 2.90 6.44
N ARG A 17 -7.29 3.43 7.19
CA ARG A 17 -8.21 2.66 8.05
C ARG A 17 -8.96 1.55 7.32
N GLY A 18 -9.22 1.71 6.02
CA GLY A 18 -9.89 0.69 5.21
C GLY A 18 -9.11 -0.62 5.09
N TYR A 19 -7.79 -0.60 5.34
CA TYR A 19 -6.94 -1.79 5.26
C TYR A 19 -6.84 -2.57 6.57
N ASN A 20 -7.44 -2.10 7.67
CA ASN A 20 -7.34 -2.78 8.98
C ASN A 20 -7.86 -4.24 8.97
N GLN A 21 -8.75 -4.57 8.04
CA GLN A 21 -9.25 -5.93 7.84
C GLN A 21 -8.19 -6.89 7.24
N ALA A 22 -7.06 -6.40 6.73
CA ALA A 22 -6.01 -7.27 6.21
C ALA A 22 -5.37 -8.11 7.32
N LYS A 23 -5.20 -7.53 8.52
CA LYS A 23 -4.67 -8.22 9.69
C LYS A 23 -5.48 -9.45 10.12
N SER A 24 -6.78 -9.50 9.84
CA SER A 24 -7.62 -10.66 10.18
C SER A 24 -7.62 -11.77 9.12
N ASN A 25 -7.15 -11.46 7.91
CA ASN A 25 -7.21 -12.38 6.77
C ASN A 25 -5.84 -12.96 6.38
N PHE A 26 -4.74 -12.35 6.84
CA PHE A 26 -3.38 -12.68 6.46
C PHE A 26 -2.47 -12.80 7.68
N LYS A 27 -1.34 -13.48 7.50
CA LYS A 27 -0.35 -13.75 8.55
C LYS A 27 0.15 -12.49 9.23
N ASP A 28 0.44 -11.45 8.45
CA ASP A 28 0.88 -10.18 9.00
C ASP A 28 0.46 -9.01 8.10
N HIS A 29 0.36 -7.84 8.73
CA HIS A 29 0.01 -6.59 8.07
C HIS A 29 0.90 -5.47 8.59
N ILE A 30 1.88 -5.11 7.76
CA ILE A 30 2.81 -4.03 8.00
C ILE A 30 2.28 -2.76 7.35
N THR A 31 2.27 -1.68 8.12
CA THR A 31 1.75 -0.38 7.67
C THR A 31 2.84 0.69 7.74
N VAL A 32 2.78 1.64 6.80
CA VAL A 32 3.57 2.87 6.82
C VAL A 32 2.62 4.05 7.04
N SER A 33 2.84 4.82 8.10
CA SER A 33 2.02 5.99 8.41
C SER A 33 2.63 7.25 7.81
N HIS A 34 2.19 7.64 6.61
CA HIS A 34 2.70 8.84 5.92
C HIS A 34 2.45 10.16 6.66
N SER A 35 1.55 10.18 7.65
CA SER A 35 1.36 11.34 8.53
C SER A 35 2.48 11.50 9.57
N LEU A 36 3.19 10.42 9.88
CA LEU A 36 4.25 10.39 10.89
C LEU A 36 5.63 10.28 10.24
N THR A 37 5.81 9.32 9.35
CA THR A 37 7.11 8.98 8.75
C THR A 37 6.94 8.37 7.35
N PHE A 38 7.92 8.62 6.47
CA PHE A 38 7.99 7.97 5.14
C PHE A 38 8.56 6.54 5.19
N ILE A 39 8.89 6.07 6.38
CA ILE A 39 9.52 4.79 6.67
C ILE A 39 8.90 4.28 7.96
N ASN A 40 8.51 3.02 8.02
CA ASN A 40 8.21 2.42 9.31
C ASN A 40 9.53 2.12 10.03
N THR A 41 9.81 2.83 11.12
CA THR A 41 11.09 2.77 11.85
C THR A 41 11.30 1.46 12.60
N GLU A 42 10.25 0.69 12.86
CA GLU A 42 10.34 -0.56 13.64
C GLU A 42 10.80 -1.73 12.77
N ASN A 43 10.42 -1.74 11.49
CA ASN A 43 10.69 -2.84 10.55
C ASN A 43 11.39 -2.37 9.26
N ASN A 44 11.77 -1.09 9.18
CA ASN A 44 12.40 -0.45 8.04
C ASN A 44 11.64 -0.65 6.70
N CYS A 45 10.30 -0.70 6.77
CA CYS A 45 9.45 -0.87 5.61
C CYS A 45 9.20 0.44 4.85
N HIS A 46 9.16 0.35 3.51
CA HIS A 46 8.90 1.45 2.59
C HIS A 46 7.85 1.06 1.53
N THR A 47 6.96 2.00 1.19
CA THR A 47 5.96 1.85 0.11
C THR A 47 6.29 2.68 -1.14
N ASN A 48 7.39 3.44 -1.13
CA ASN A 48 7.78 4.37 -2.18
C ASN A 48 7.88 3.73 -3.58
N THR A 49 8.42 2.50 -3.66
CA THR A 49 8.59 1.81 -4.95
C THR A 49 7.25 1.51 -5.60
N ILE A 50 6.26 1.04 -4.83
CA ILE A 50 4.93 0.73 -5.39
C ILE A 50 4.16 2.01 -5.72
N GLU A 51 4.31 3.06 -4.92
CA GLU A 51 3.73 4.39 -5.19
C GLU A 51 4.29 5.02 -6.48
N GLY A 52 5.61 4.98 -6.67
CA GLY A 52 6.27 5.48 -7.88
C GLY A 52 5.87 4.70 -9.13
N ASN A 53 5.75 3.38 -9.01
CA ASN A 53 5.26 2.53 -10.11
C ASN A 53 3.80 2.89 -10.46
N TRP A 54 2.95 3.07 -9.45
CA TRP A 54 1.55 3.48 -9.67
C TRP A 54 1.45 4.86 -10.31
N SER A 55 2.27 5.82 -9.90
CA SER A 55 2.37 7.14 -10.53
C SER A 55 2.70 7.03 -12.03
N SER A 56 3.67 6.19 -12.38
CA SER A 56 4.07 5.93 -13.78
C SER A 56 2.93 5.31 -14.60
N VAL A 57 2.18 4.37 -14.01
CA VAL A 57 1.00 3.76 -14.66
C VAL A 57 -0.11 4.80 -14.84
N LYS A 58 -0.40 5.62 -13.82
CA LYS A 58 -1.41 6.68 -13.89
C LYS A 58 -1.07 7.74 -14.93
N GLY A 59 0.22 8.05 -15.12
CA GLY A 59 0.67 8.97 -16.16
C GLY A 59 0.31 8.53 -17.59
N LYS A 60 0.11 7.23 -17.82
CA LYS A 60 -0.33 6.66 -19.10
C LYS A 60 -1.85 6.72 -19.30
N ILE A 61 -2.62 6.98 -18.24
CA ILE A 61 -4.07 7.10 -18.31
C ILE A 61 -4.42 8.50 -18.80
N ASN A 62 -5.33 8.58 -19.78
CA ASN A 62 -5.64 9.82 -20.48
C ASN A 62 -6.09 10.93 -19.51
N ARG A 63 -5.52 12.13 -19.64
CA ARG A 63 -5.58 13.23 -18.65
C ARG A 63 -6.99 13.76 -18.31
N ARG A 64 -8.02 13.29 -19.02
CA ARG A 64 -9.43 13.70 -18.85
C ARG A 64 -10.06 13.23 -17.53
N PHE A 65 -9.47 12.24 -16.85
CA PHE A 65 -10.03 11.66 -15.61
C PHE A 65 -9.25 12.01 -14.33
N GLY A 66 -8.53 13.15 -14.33
CA GLY A 66 -7.87 13.66 -13.12
C GLY A 66 -6.46 13.10 -12.94
N SER A 67 -5.51 13.67 -13.68
CA SER A 67 -4.08 13.40 -13.55
C SER A 67 -3.34 14.70 -13.22
N ARG A 68 -3.50 15.21 -12.00
CA ARG A 68 -2.60 16.21 -11.40
C ARG A 68 -2.46 15.92 -9.90
N LEU A 69 -1.28 15.43 -9.52
CA LEU A 69 -0.61 15.85 -8.29
C LEU A 69 0.22 17.08 -8.65
#